data_AF-A0A061IUC7-F1
#
_entry.id   AF-A0A061IUC7-F1
#
_cell.length_a   1.000
_cell.length_b   1.000
_cell.length_c   1.000
_cell.angle_alpha   90.00
_cell.angle_beta   90.00
_cell.angle_gamma   90.00
#
_symmetry.space_group_name_H-M   'P 1'
#
loop_
_entity.id
_entity.type
_entity.pdbx_description
1 polymer ?
#
loop_
_entity_poly.entity_id
_entity_poly.type
_entity_poly.pdbx_seq_one_letter_code
_entity_poly.pdbx_strand_id
1 'polypeptide(L)'
;MTTWCTAIAQEGKRRNHCYFLLWARMEREEPRKTRRELQEKDALLGERSQGFPDGRAIKRVYKMPPGTPLREFEEYSKAYISSLFEDANLVVLTDDLVDTLPALPEPASKKRRVAAQHHVPNRCWVTVCEVHASFAKGEPAPPDGFDKSRHLQKFESILYVCAKAESTGAMVADVMNQRMSISVYELDRAFPSTTSAIDVRKLETTLLNAYETAIETLRQCTVAIEQAPETDTLITVLREALSPMGITPPGVYMKEVISVMSGNREVRDAIKLLSATARKKLSVCEKQDVLLSQPENYALVLKAVTDMECCLIAMTDECGEECE
;
A
#
# COMPACT_ATOMS: atom_id res chain seq x y z
N MET A 1 -31.16 -24.48 -12.21
CA MET A 1 -30.31 -23.67 -13.11
C MET A 1 -30.84 -22.26 -13.31
N THR A 2 -32.11 -22.06 -13.68
CA THR A 2 -32.73 -20.73 -13.84
C THR A 2 -32.62 -19.81 -12.61
N THR A 3 -32.78 -20.34 -11.39
CA THR A 3 -32.56 -19.60 -10.12
C THR A 3 -31.10 -19.23 -9.86
N TRP A 4 -30.15 -20.02 -10.37
CA TRP A 4 -28.72 -19.74 -10.26
C TRP A 4 -28.30 -18.70 -11.30
N CYS A 5 -28.84 -18.79 -12.51
CA CYS A 5 -28.65 -17.78 -13.56
C CYS A 5 -29.24 -16.42 -13.15
N THR A 6 -30.40 -16.37 -12.49
CA THR A 6 -30.94 -15.12 -11.95
C THR A 6 -30.15 -14.60 -10.75
N ALA A 7 -29.63 -15.47 -9.88
CA ALA A 7 -28.76 -15.07 -8.76
C ALA A 7 -27.36 -14.59 -9.21
N ILE A 8 -26.88 -15.06 -10.36
CA ILE A 8 -25.68 -14.54 -11.05
C ILE A 8 -26.01 -13.20 -11.73
N ALA A 9 -27.16 -13.08 -12.40
CA ALA A 9 -27.59 -11.84 -13.05
C ALA A 9 -27.98 -10.70 -12.08
N GLN A 10 -28.33 -11.01 -10.83
CA GLN A 10 -28.53 -10.02 -9.74
C GLN A 10 -27.19 -9.47 -9.19
N GLU A 11 -26.22 -9.25 -10.06
CA GLU A 11 -24.83 -8.82 -9.78
C GLU A 11 -24.73 -7.48 -9.05
N GLY A 12 -25.79 -6.68 -9.00
CA GLY A 12 -25.80 -5.29 -8.49
C GLY A 12 -25.53 -5.08 -7.00
N LYS A 13 -25.10 -6.08 -6.21
CA LYS A 13 -24.84 -5.93 -4.75
C LYS A 13 -23.65 -6.73 -4.20
N ARG A 14 -22.73 -7.23 -5.03
CA ARG A 14 -21.58 -8.01 -4.52
C ARG A 14 -20.39 -7.10 -4.24
N ARG A 15 -20.16 -6.76 -2.97
CA ARG A 15 -18.93 -6.08 -2.53
C ARG A 15 -17.73 -7.04 -2.62
N ASN A 16 -16.58 -6.50 -3.03
CA ASN A 16 -15.29 -7.18 -2.97
C ASN A 16 -14.85 -7.41 -1.52
N HIS A 17 -14.14 -8.50 -1.26
CA HIS A 17 -13.49 -8.71 0.03
C HIS A 17 -12.28 -7.79 0.17
N CYS A 18 -11.87 -7.54 1.41
CA CYS A 18 -10.62 -6.86 1.73
C CYS A 18 -9.50 -7.89 1.87
N TYR A 19 -8.29 -7.55 1.42
CA TYR A 19 -7.13 -8.43 1.52
C TYR A 19 -6.04 -7.75 2.33
N PHE A 20 -5.47 -8.49 3.28
CA PHE A 20 -4.42 -7.97 4.16
C PHE A 20 -3.22 -8.91 4.16
N LEU A 21 -2.02 -8.35 4.01
CA LEU A 21 -0.78 -9.06 4.27
C LEU A 21 -0.52 -9.05 5.78
N LEU A 22 -0.25 -10.22 6.34
CA LEU A 22 0.35 -10.38 7.65
C LEU A 22 1.77 -10.91 7.46
N TRP A 23 2.73 -10.16 7.98
CA TRP A 23 4.13 -10.55 8.01
C TRP A 23 4.67 -10.49 9.43
N ALA A 24 4.80 -11.67 10.05
CA ALA A 24 5.33 -11.84 11.38
C ALA A 24 6.73 -12.48 11.31
N ARG A 25 7.73 -11.81 11.86
CA ARG A 25 9.15 -12.21 11.83
C ARG A 25 9.85 -11.83 13.12
N MET A 26 10.95 -12.49 13.44
CA MET A 26 11.79 -12.05 14.55
C MET A 26 12.51 -10.75 14.17
N GLU A 27 12.82 -9.90 15.13
CA GLU A 27 13.62 -8.69 14.90
C GLU A 27 15.01 -9.07 14.39
N ARG A 28 15.60 -10.12 14.96
CA ARG A 28 16.92 -10.64 14.59
C ARG A 28 16.85 -12.12 14.25
N GLU A 29 17.68 -12.54 13.30
CA GLU A 29 17.97 -13.94 13.08
C GLU A 29 18.56 -14.57 14.35
N GLU A 30 18.06 -15.74 14.74
CA GLU A 30 18.71 -16.52 15.80
C GLU A 30 20.01 -17.13 15.27
N PRO A 31 21.10 -17.10 16.06
CA PRO A 31 22.31 -17.82 15.71
C PRO A 31 22.02 -19.31 15.54
N ARG A 32 22.61 -19.93 14.51
CA ARG A 32 22.48 -21.38 14.27
C ARG A 32 23.01 -22.13 15.49
N LYS A 33 22.11 -22.77 16.24
CA LYS A 33 22.48 -23.57 17.41
C LYS A 33 23.42 -24.70 16.98
N THR A 34 24.52 -24.85 17.69
CA THR A 34 25.48 -25.93 17.44
C THR A 34 24.93 -27.27 17.92
N ARG A 35 25.45 -28.39 17.39
CA ARG A 35 25.02 -29.76 17.77
C ARG A 35 25.09 -30.03 19.29
N ARG A 36 25.95 -29.32 20.02
CA ARG A 36 26.05 -29.41 21.49
C ARG A 36 24.92 -28.68 22.21
N GLU A 37 24.53 -27.50 21.76
CA GLU A 37 23.42 -26.72 22.34
C GLU A 37 22.05 -27.39 22.10
N LEU A 38 21.91 -28.10 20.97
CA LEU A 38 20.74 -28.94 20.70
C LEU A 38 20.64 -30.12 21.68
N GLN A 39 21.77 -30.74 22.05
CA GLN A 39 21.80 -31.83 23.04
C GLN A 39 21.56 -31.35 24.47
N GLU A 40 22.00 -30.14 24.84
CA GLU A 40 21.76 -29.57 26.17
C GLU A 40 20.30 -29.13 26.37
N LYS A 41 19.63 -28.65 25.32
CA LYS A 41 18.19 -28.33 25.37
C LYS A 41 17.30 -29.56 25.59
N ASP A 42 17.68 -30.71 25.05
CA ASP A 42 16.96 -31.98 25.30
C ASP A 42 17.15 -32.48 26.75
N ALA A 43 18.23 -32.07 27.43
CA ALA A 43 18.50 -32.45 28.83
C ALA A 43 17.81 -31.53 29.85
N LEU A 44 17.52 -30.28 29.50
CA LEU A 44 16.79 -29.31 30.32
C LEU A 44 15.33 -29.22 29.85
N LEU A 45 14.53 -30.21 30.26
CA LEU A 45 13.07 -30.21 30.13
C LEU A 45 12.46 -28.92 30.74
N GLY A 46 12.21 -27.89 29.93
CA GLY A 46 11.42 -26.74 30.38
C GLY A 46 11.50 -25.46 29.57
N GLU A 47 12.62 -25.16 28.90
CA GLU A 47 12.72 -23.92 28.11
C GLU A 47 12.13 -24.10 26.71
N ARG A 48 10.82 -23.89 26.61
CA ARG A 48 10.14 -23.72 25.33
C ARG A 48 10.78 -22.58 24.56
N SER A 49 10.99 -22.79 23.27
CA SER A 49 11.69 -21.85 22.38
C SER A 49 11.02 -20.48 22.38
N GLN A 50 11.78 -19.43 22.70
CA GLN A 50 11.39 -18.03 22.48
C GLN A 50 11.36 -17.74 20.96
N GLY A 51 10.29 -18.12 20.27
CA GLY A 51 10.20 -17.89 18.83
C GLY A 51 9.02 -18.59 18.18
N PHE A 52 8.85 -18.33 16.87
CA PHE A 52 7.83 -19.00 16.07
C PHE A 52 7.98 -20.53 16.10
N PRO A 53 6.87 -21.29 16.00
CA PRO A 53 6.95 -22.71 15.72
C PRO A 53 7.78 -22.91 14.44
N ASP A 54 8.78 -23.79 14.50
CA ASP A 54 9.77 -24.09 13.46
C ASP A 54 10.74 -22.95 13.08
N GLY A 55 10.74 -21.83 13.81
CA GLY A 55 11.63 -20.69 13.55
C GLY A 55 11.40 -20.00 12.19
N ARG A 56 10.26 -20.24 11.55
CA ARG A 56 9.91 -19.65 10.25
C ARG A 56 9.07 -18.39 10.44
N ALA A 57 9.43 -17.34 9.70
CA ALA A 57 8.58 -16.16 9.57
C ALA A 57 7.25 -16.55 8.92
N ILE A 58 6.16 -15.94 9.39
CA ILE A 58 4.83 -16.10 8.81
C ILE A 58 4.62 -14.96 7.83
N LYS A 59 4.43 -15.26 6.54
CA LYS A 59 4.11 -14.26 5.51
C LYS A 59 2.91 -14.74 4.69
N ARG A 60 1.74 -14.20 4.99
CA ARG A 60 0.44 -14.69 4.47
C ARG A 60 -0.46 -13.54 4.04
N VAL A 61 -1.25 -13.76 3.01
CA VAL A 61 -2.36 -12.87 2.65
C VAL A 61 -3.67 -13.47 3.17
N TYR A 62 -4.43 -12.65 3.89
CA TYR A 62 -5.71 -12.97 4.48
C TYR A 62 -6.84 -12.30 3.68
N LYS A 63 -7.90 -13.06 3.44
CA LYS A 63 -9.16 -12.62 2.84
C LYS A 63 -10.15 -12.33 3.97
N MET A 64 -10.56 -11.06 4.08
CA MET A 64 -11.47 -10.56 5.12
C MET A 64 -12.79 -10.07 4.52
N PRO A 65 -13.89 -10.05 5.29
CA PRO A 65 -15.17 -9.51 4.83
C PRO A 65 -15.05 -8.06 4.33
N PRO A 66 -15.92 -7.65 3.38
CA PRO A 66 -15.96 -6.27 2.88
C PRO A 66 -16.14 -5.26 4.01
N GLY A 67 -15.30 -4.22 4.04
CA GLY A 67 -15.39 -3.12 5.01
C GLY A 67 -14.70 -3.38 6.35
N THR A 68 -13.93 -4.48 6.47
CA THR A 68 -13.06 -4.69 7.63
C THR A 68 -11.98 -3.60 7.64
N PRO A 69 -11.87 -2.75 8.67
CA PRO A 69 -10.83 -1.74 8.74
C PRO A 69 -9.46 -2.35 9.07
N LEU A 70 -8.39 -1.73 8.58
CA LEU A 70 -7.01 -2.17 8.83
C LEU A 70 -6.72 -2.34 10.34
N ARG A 71 -7.17 -1.40 11.17
CA ARG A 71 -6.98 -1.43 12.64
C ARG A 71 -7.57 -2.66 13.31
N GLU A 72 -8.75 -3.10 12.88
CA GLU A 72 -9.38 -4.31 13.42
C GLU A 72 -8.53 -5.55 13.08
N PHE A 73 -8.01 -5.59 11.85
CA PHE A 73 -7.17 -6.69 11.42
C PHE A 73 -5.77 -6.66 12.08
N GLU A 74 -5.20 -5.48 12.37
CA GLU A 74 -3.96 -5.32 13.15
C GLU A 74 -4.10 -5.88 14.56
N GLU A 75 -5.20 -5.55 15.25
CA GLU A 75 -5.49 -6.07 16.59
C GLU A 75 -5.66 -7.59 16.58
N TYR A 76 -6.43 -8.12 15.63
CA TYR A 76 -6.58 -9.55 15.44
C TYR A 76 -5.24 -10.25 15.17
N SER A 77 -4.43 -9.67 14.28
CA SER A 77 -3.12 -10.19 13.90
C SER A 77 -2.17 -10.21 15.09
N LYS A 78 -2.13 -9.13 15.88
CA LYS A 78 -1.32 -9.04 17.10
C LYS A 78 -1.77 -10.10 18.10
N ALA A 79 -3.07 -10.23 18.36
CA ALA A 79 -3.60 -11.22 19.30
C ALA A 79 -3.27 -12.65 18.85
N TYR A 80 -3.44 -12.96 17.56
CA TYR A 80 -3.08 -14.25 16.98
C TYR A 80 -1.59 -14.56 17.16
N ILE A 81 -0.70 -13.64 16.80
CA ILE A 81 0.74 -13.85 16.95
C ILE A 81 1.13 -13.93 18.43
N SER A 82 0.62 -13.06 19.29
CA SER A 82 0.85 -13.13 20.74
C SER A 82 0.46 -14.47 21.35
N SER A 83 -0.56 -15.15 20.82
CA SER A 83 -0.95 -16.50 21.30
C SER A 83 0.09 -17.60 20.98
N LEU A 84 1.00 -17.35 20.02
CA LEU A 84 2.07 -18.27 19.65
C LEU A 84 3.32 -18.11 20.54
N PHE A 85 3.40 -17.04 21.35
CA PHE A 85 4.54 -16.74 22.22
C PHE A 85 4.17 -16.92 23.69
N GLU A 86 5.15 -17.30 24.50
CA GLU A 86 4.96 -17.39 25.96
C GLU A 86 4.90 -16.01 26.62
N ASP A 87 5.72 -15.07 26.11
CA ASP A 87 5.68 -13.67 26.52
C ASP A 87 5.09 -12.82 25.38
N ALA A 88 3.84 -12.40 25.58
CA ALA A 88 3.13 -11.54 24.63
C ALA A 88 3.76 -10.16 24.46
N ASN A 89 4.59 -9.70 25.41
CA ASN A 89 5.26 -8.40 25.34
C ASN A 89 6.39 -8.35 24.29
N LEU A 90 6.81 -9.51 23.80
CA LEU A 90 7.79 -9.59 22.71
C LEU A 90 7.19 -9.22 21.36
N VAL A 91 5.86 -9.26 21.22
CA VAL A 91 5.17 -9.00 19.94
C VAL A 91 4.89 -7.51 19.78
N VAL A 92 5.51 -6.91 18.76
CA VAL A 92 5.40 -5.49 18.44
C VAL A 92 4.86 -5.30 17.04
N LEU A 93 3.82 -4.48 16.91
CA LEU A 93 3.33 -4.02 15.61
C LEU A 93 4.31 -2.99 15.05
N THR A 94 4.63 -3.11 13.76
CA THR A 94 5.48 -2.15 13.07
C THR A 94 4.97 -1.91 11.66
N ASP A 95 5.02 -0.65 11.23
CA ASP A 95 4.70 -0.23 9.86
C ASP A 95 5.87 -0.49 8.91
N ASP A 96 7.04 -0.82 9.46
CA ASP A 96 8.26 -1.03 8.69
C ASP A 96 8.22 -2.38 7.96
N LEU A 97 8.20 -2.32 6.63
CA LEU A 97 8.39 -3.47 5.73
C LEU A 97 9.88 -3.83 5.57
N VAL A 98 10.64 -3.88 6.68
CA VAL A 98 12.09 -4.18 6.69
C VAL A 98 12.35 -5.65 7.03
N ASP A 99 13.26 -6.33 6.33
CA ASP A 99 13.60 -7.73 6.62
C ASP A 99 14.21 -7.95 8.02
N THR A 100 14.24 -9.22 8.45
CA THR A 100 14.90 -9.67 9.68
C THR A 100 16.33 -9.14 9.74
N LEU A 101 16.72 -8.51 10.86
CA LEU A 101 18.09 -8.03 11.05
C LEU A 101 19.06 -9.22 11.23
N PRO A 102 20.32 -9.08 10.82
CA PRO A 102 21.31 -10.12 11.03
C PRO A 102 21.52 -10.41 12.52
N ALA A 103 21.90 -11.65 12.81
CA ALA A 103 22.28 -12.07 14.15
C ALA A 103 23.42 -11.18 14.69
N LEU A 104 23.36 -10.87 15.99
CA LEU A 104 24.45 -10.13 16.64
C LEU A 104 25.72 -10.98 16.64
N PRO A 105 26.90 -10.40 16.33
CA PRO A 105 28.15 -11.12 16.35
C PRO A 105 28.46 -11.63 17.77
N GLU A 106 29.02 -12.84 17.86
CA GLU A 106 29.37 -13.42 19.16
C GLU A 106 30.35 -12.52 19.91
N PRO A 107 30.09 -12.23 21.20
CA PRO A 107 30.95 -11.37 22.00
C PRO A 107 32.34 -12.02 22.20
N ALA A 108 33.35 -11.38 21.61
CA ALA A 108 34.75 -11.83 21.64
C ALA A 108 35.39 -11.89 23.05
N SER A 109 34.74 -11.37 24.11
CA SER A 109 35.30 -11.34 25.46
C SER A 109 34.28 -11.69 26.55
N LYS A 110 34.77 -12.22 27.69
CA LYS A 110 33.93 -12.56 28.85
C LYS A 110 33.15 -11.35 29.40
N LYS A 111 33.74 -10.15 29.43
CA LYS A 111 33.04 -8.92 29.85
C LYS A 111 31.92 -8.53 28.88
N ARG A 112 32.12 -8.74 27.57
CA ARG A 112 31.08 -8.49 26.56
C ARG A 112 29.98 -9.56 26.56
N ARG A 113 30.27 -10.79 26.99
CA ARG A 113 29.24 -11.84 27.20
C ARG A 113 28.24 -11.49 28.31
N VAL A 114 28.72 -10.93 29.42
CA VAL A 114 27.85 -10.47 30.53
C VAL A 114 27.00 -9.27 30.08
N ALA A 115 27.57 -8.34 29.32
CA ALA A 115 26.80 -7.25 28.72
C ALA A 115 25.78 -7.77 27.68
N ALA A 116 26.11 -8.84 26.96
CA ALA A 116 25.22 -9.45 25.98
C ALA A 116 24.01 -10.16 26.61
N GLN A 117 24.13 -10.67 27.84
CA GLN A 117 23.02 -11.21 28.62
C GLN A 117 22.01 -10.14 29.05
N HIS A 118 22.40 -8.86 29.06
CA HIS A 118 21.52 -7.74 29.36
C HIS A 118 20.96 -7.05 28.11
N HIS A 119 21.11 -7.65 26.92
CA HIS A 119 20.49 -7.11 25.70
C HIS A 119 18.97 -7.19 25.76
N VAL A 120 18.32 -6.25 25.07
CA VAL A 120 16.88 -6.24 24.85
C VAL A 120 16.49 -7.60 24.23
N PRO A 121 15.44 -8.27 24.75
CA PRO A 121 15.03 -9.57 24.22
C PRO A 121 14.66 -9.44 22.74
N ASN A 122 14.95 -10.49 21.96
CA ASN A 122 14.64 -10.52 20.53
C ASN A 122 13.12 -10.44 20.34
N ARG A 123 12.64 -9.31 19.79
CA ARG A 123 11.21 -9.07 19.63
C ARG A 123 10.69 -9.77 18.39
N CYS A 124 9.38 -10.01 18.36
CA CYS A 124 8.66 -10.41 17.17
C CYS A 124 8.03 -9.16 16.55
N TRP A 125 8.44 -8.82 15.34
CA TRP A 125 7.84 -7.76 14.54
C TRP A 125 6.69 -8.30 13.72
N VAL A 126 5.53 -7.66 13.85
CA VAL A 126 4.32 -7.96 13.09
C VAL A 126 3.99 -6.74 12.25
N THR A 127 4.08 -6.91 10.94
CA THR A 127 3.70 -5.89 9.96
C THR A 127 2.41 -6.33 9.29
N VAL A 128 1.44 -5.43 9.25
CA VAL A 128 0.15 -5.65 8.61
C VAL A 128 -0.06 -4.53 7.60
N CYS A 129 -0.41 -4.88 6.37
CA CYS A 129 -0.77 -3.88 5.37
C CYS A 129 -1.93 -4.35 4.50
N GLU A 130 -2.73 -3.39 4.03
CA GLU A 130 -3.75 -3.65 3.02
C GLU A 130 -3.08 -3.91 1.67
N VAL A 131 -3.55 -4.95 0.98
CA VAL A 131 -3.04 -5.33 -0.34
C VAL A 131 -4.18 -5.42 -1.33
N HIS A 132 -3.89 -5.05 -2.58
CA HIS A 132 -4.86 -5.06 -3.65
C HIS A 132 -4.54 -6.17 -4.63
N ALA A 133 -5.55 -6.75 -5.30
CA ALA A 133 -5.31 -7.74 -6.34
C ALA A 133 -4.56 -7.06 -7.51
N SER A 134 -3.43 -7.63 -7.90
CA SER A 134 -2.61 -7.10 -8.99
C SER A 134 -3.07 -7.69 -10.32
N PHE A 135 -3.35 -6.83 -11.30
CA PHE A 135 -3.78 -7.21 -12.64
C PHE A 135 -2.72 -6.83 -13.67
N ALA A 136 -2.69 -7.54 -14.80
CA ALA A 136 -1.77 -7.21 -15.88
C ALA A 136 -2.03 -5.78 -16.39
N LYS A 137 -0.95 -5.04 -16.67
CA LYS A 137 -1.05 -3.66 -17.19
C LYS A 137 -1.89 -3.65 -18.48
N GLY A 138 -2.94 -2.84 -18.50
CA GLY A 138 -3.85 -2.70 -19.65
C GLY A 138 -5.15 -3.50 -19.53
N GLU A 139 -5.31 -4.33 -18.50
CA GLU A 139 -6.63 -4.90 -18.22
C GLU A 139 -7.58 -3.84 -17.65
N PRO A 140 -8.84 -3.80 -18.10
CA PRO A 140 -9.84 -2.95 -17.47
C PRO A 140 -10.00 -3.38 -16.01
N ALA A 141 -10.15 -2.42 -15.09
CA ALA A 141 -10.39 -2.78 -13.71
C ALA A 141 -11.64 -3.64 -13.60
N PRO A 142 -11.56 -4.73 -12.84
CA PRO A 142 -12.66 -5.67 -12.78
C PRO A 142 -13.84 -5.07 -12.01
N PRO A 143 -15.07 -5.45 -12.35
CA PRO A 143 -16.27 -4.96 -11.66
C PRO A 143 -16.29 -5.41 -10.20
N ASP A 144 -17.07 -4.73 -9.37
CA ASP A 144 -17.29 -5.12 -7.99
C ASP A 144 -17.78 -6.57 -7.86
N GLY A 145 -17.20 -7.30 -6.90
CA GLY A 145 -17.45 -8.72 -6.66
C GLY A 145 -16.62 -9.67 -7.52
N PHE A 146 -15.64 -9.17 -8.29
CA PHE A 146 -14.76 -9.99 -9.14
C PHE A 146 -14.03 -11.08 -8.37
N ASP A 147 -13.75 -10.84 -7.09
CA ASP A 147 -12.95 -11.71 -6.26
C ASP A 147 -13.68 -13.00 -5.82
N LYS A 148 -14.95 -13.12 -6.21
CA LYS A 148 -15.77 -14.32 -6.08
C LYS A 148 -15.72 -15.20 -7.34
N SER A 149 -15.35 -14.64 -8.48
CA SER A 149 -15.40 -15.32 -9.79
C SER A 149 -14.04 -15.42 -10.48
N ARG A 150 -13.05 -14.60 -10.10
CA ARG A 150 -11.69 -14.63 -10.65
C ARG A 150 -10.70 -15.32 -9.72
N HIS A 151 -9.71 -15.96 -10.33
CA HIS A 151 -8.58 -16.55 -9.63
C HIS A 151 -7.51 -15.48 -9.35
N LEU A 152 -7.42 -15.03 -8.10
CA LEU A 152 -6.49 -14.00 -7.65
C LEU A 152 -5.27 -14.63 -7.00
N GLN A 153 -4.13 -14.58 -7.68
CA GLN A 153 -2.87 -15.14 -7.18
C GLN A 153 -1.81 -14.07 -6.84
N LYS A 154 -1.93 -12.87 -7.43
CA LYS A 154 -0.96 -11.79 -7.24
C LYS A 154 -1.63 -10.64 -6.51
N PHE A 155 -0.93 -10.11 -5.52
CA PHE A 155 -1.37 -8.99 -4.71
C PHE A 155 -0.28 -7.93 -4.66
N GLU A 156 -0.62 -6.66 -4.57
CA GLU A 156 0.33 -5.56 -4.50
C GLU A 156 0.09 -4.67 -3.28
N SER A 157 1.20 -4.21 -2.71
CA SER A 157 1.25 -3.15 -1.69
C SER A 157 2.11 -2.02 -2.23
N ILE A 158 1.62 -0.79 -2.08
CA ILE A 158 2.33 0.42 -2.47
C ILE A 158 2.72 1.16 -1.19
N LEU A 159 4.00 1.46 -1.04
CA LEU A 159 4.52 2.30 0.03
C LEU A 159 5.23 3.53 -0.54
N TYR A 160 5.01 4.68 0.08
CA TYR A 160 5.76 5.89 -0.19
C TYR A 160 6.92 5.99 0.79
N VAL A 161 8.15 6.01 0.26
CA VAL A 161 9.40 6.16 1.01
C VAL A 161 9.91 7.58 0.79
N CYS A 162 9.95 8.38 1.85
CA CYS A 162 10.56 9.71 1.82
C CYS A 162 12.03 9.61 2.23
N ALA A 163 12.94 10.12 1.40
CA ALA A 163 14.35 10.23 1.77
C ALA A 163 14.54 11.33 2.83
N LYS A 164 14.46 10.97 4.12
CA LYS A 164 14.68 11.80 5.32
C LYS A 164 13.86 13.10 5.38
N ALA A 165 12.90 13.15 6.31
CA ALA A 165 12.25 14.39 6.71
C ALA A 165 13.24 15.29 7.49
N GLU A 166 13.91 16.21 6.80
CA GLU A 166 14.41 17.40 7.49
C GLU A 166 13.23 18.33 7.73
N SER A 167 12.90 18.47 9.01
CA SER A 167 11.83 19.29 9.55
C SER A 167 11.90 20.73 9.03
N THR A 168 10.99 21.10 8.14
CA THR A 168 10.66 22.50 7.93
C THR A 168 9.16 22.63 7.77
N GLY A 169 8.57 23.43 8.66
CA GLY A 169 7.13 23.63 8.76
C GLY A 169 6.56 24.35 7.54
N ALA A 170 6.17 23.56 6.55
CA ALA A 170 5.08 23.75 5.60
C ALA A 170 5.01 22.41 4.88
N MET A 171 3.84 21.80 4.75
CA MET A 171 3.68 20.52 4.06
C MET A 171 3.81 20.73 2.53
N VAL A 172 4.94 21.27 2.08
CA VAL A 172 5.32 21.33 0.68
C VAL A 172 5.76 19.93 0.32
N ALA A 173 5.04 19.30 -0.59
CA ALA A 173 5.32 17.95 -1.02
C ALA A 173 6.67 17.96 -1.76
N ASP A 174 7.74 17.49 -1.14
CA ASP A 174 9.02 17.34 -1.84
C ASP A 174 8.95 16.13 -2.78
N VAL A 175 8.40 16.34 -3.98
CA VAL A 175 8.17 15.30 -4.99
C VAL A 175 9.51 14.66 -5.43
N MET A 176 10.62 15.39 -5.36
CA MET A 176 11.93 14.89 -5.78
C MET A 176 12.55 13.91 -4.80
N ASN A 177 12.21 14.02 -3.52
CA ASN A 177 12.64 13.09 -2.47
C ASN A 177 11.62 11.97 -2.17
N GLN A 178 10.45 12.01 -2.80
CA GLN A 178 9.47 10.93 -2.76
C GLN A 178 9.89 9.77 -3.67
N ARG A 179 9.91 8.56 -3.13
CA ARG A 179 10.13 7.32 -3.85
C ARG A 179 8.97 6.38 -3.56
N MET A 180 8.51 5.62 -4.54
CA MET A 180 7.48 4.62 -4.35
C MET A 180 8.09 3.22 -4.39
N SER A 181 7.79 2.40 -3.39
CA SER A 181 8.11 0.97 -3.38
C SER A 181 6.84 0.18 -3.63
N ILE A 182 6.80 -0.52 -4.77
CA ILE A 182 5.70 -1.42 -5.11
C ILE A 182 6.17 -2.84 -4.84
N SER A 183 5.48 -3.52 -3.93
CA SER A 183 5.75 -4.92 -3.59
C SER A 183 4.63 -5.80 -4.10
N VAL A 184 4.96 -6.70 -5.03
CA VAL A 184 4.06 -7.70 -5.59
C VAL A 184 4.31 -9.04 -4.91
N TYR A 185 3.27 -9.56 -4.26
CA TYR A 185 3.21 -10.83 -3.57
C TYR A 185 2.52 -11.86 -4.45
N GLU A 186 3.25 -12.90 -4.84
CA GLU A 186 2.67 -14.08 -5.50
C GLU A 186 2.36 -15.14 -4.45
N LEU A 187 1.12 -15.61 -4.43
CA LEU A 187 0.65 -16.62 -3.48
C LEU A 187 0.89 -18.04 -3.99
N ASP A 188 1.01 -18.97 -3.04
CA ASP A 188 1.11 -20.41 -3.34
C ASP A 188 -0.14 -20.96 -4.04
N ARG A 189 -1.30 -20.35 -3.78
CA ARG A 189 -2.60 -20.70 -4.36
C ARG A 189 -3.39 -19.43 -4.66
N ALA A 190 -4.37 -19.52 -5.55
CA ALA A 190 -5.25 -18.41 -5.86
C ALA A 190 -6.48 -18.36 -4.93
N PHE A 191 -6.98 -17.17 -4.63
CA PHE A 191 -8.35 -16.98 -4.15
C PHE A 191 -9.34 -17.06 -5.33
N PRO A 192 -10.59 -17.50 -5.12
CA PRO A 192 -11.12 -18.12 -3.91
C PRO A 192 -10.48 -19.50 -3.65
N SER A 193 -10.19 -19.76 -2.37
CA SER A 193 -9.57 -21.01 -1.88
C SER A 193 -10.44 -21.61 -0.77
N THR A 194 -10.12 -22.84 -0.36
CA THR A 194 -10.72 -23.49 0.82
C THR A 194 -10.31 -22.82 2.13
N THR A 195 -9.24 -22.02 2.12
CA THR A 195 -8.75 -21.25 3.27
C THR A 195 -8.87 -19.76 3.04
N SER A 196 -9.08 -19.00 4.11
CA SER A 196 -9.07 -17.53 4.10
C SER A 196 -7.65 -16.94 4.17
N ALA A 197 -6.63 -17.76 4.41
CA ALA A 197 -5.23 -17.36 4.45
C ALA A 197 -4.39 -18.22 3.51
N ILE A 198 -3.48 -17.60 2.77
CA ILE A 198 -2.57 -18.27 1.83
C ILE A 198 -1.15 -17.72 2.01
N ASP A 199 -0.17 -18.62 2.03
CA ASP A 199 1.25 -18.29 2.13
C ASP A 199 1.78 -17.57 0.88
N VAL A 200 2.68 -16.61 1.10
CA VAL A 200 3.38 -15.89 0.03
C VAL A 200 4.54 -16.74 -0.47
N ARG A 201 4.52 -17.06 -1.76
CA ARG A 201 5.54 -17.86 -2.44
C ARG A 201 6.72 -17.01 -2.92
N LYS A 202 6.41 -15.88 -3.54
CA LYS A 202 7.38 -15.00 -4.19
C LYS A 202 7.08 -13.55 -3.84
N LEU A 203 8.14 -12.79 -3.64
CA LEU A 203 8.10 -11.34 -3.46
C LEU A 203 8.90 -10.69 -4.58
N GLU A 204 8.29 -9.75 -5.27
CA GLU A 204 8.97 -8.86 -6.21
C GLU A 204 8.79 -7.43 -5.70
N THR A 205 9.90 -6.74 -5.42
CA THR A 205 9.86 -5.35 -4.96
C THR A 205 10.53 -4.48 -6.00
N THR A 206 9.81 -3.47 -6.47
CA THR A 206 10.30 -2.45 -7.40
C THR A 206 10.31 -1.10 -6.71
N LEU A 207 11.50 -0.52 -6.56
CA LEU A 207 11.67 0.84 -6.06
C LEU A 207 11.73 1.81 -7.25
N LEU A 208 10.74 2.69 -7.32
CA LEU A 208 10.61 3.69 -8.37
C LEU A 208 11.43 4.94 -8.03
N ASN A 209 12.00 5.56 -9.05
CA ASN A 209 12.62 6.89 -8.92
C ASN A 209 11.57 8.01 -8.81
N ALA A 210 12.00 9.28 -8.68
CA ALA A 210 11.09 10.42 -8.51
C ALA A 210 10.06 10.55 -9.64
N TYR A 211 10.54 10.47 -10.89
CA TYR A 211 9.71 10.63 -12.08
C TYR A 211 8.75 9.46 -12.25
N GLU A 212 9.25 8.23 -12.08
CA GLU A 212 8.43 7.02 -12.12
C GLU A 212 7.36 7.04 -11.02
N THR A 213 7.71 7.51 -9.82
CA THR A 213 6.77 7.69 -8.70
C THR A 213 5.66 8.69 -9.05
N ALA A 214 6.03 9.82 -9.67
CA ALA A 214 5.06 10.81 -10.11
C ALA A 214 4.13 10.24 -11.20
N ILE A 215 4.68 9.58 -12.22
CA ILE A 215 3.90 8.95 -13.30
C ILE A 215 2.92 7.92 -12.75
N GLU A 216 3.40 7.03 -11.87
CA GLU A 216 2.57 5.98 -11.30
C GLU A 216 1.47 6.55 -10.38
N THR A 217 1.79 7.58 -9.59
CA THR A 217 0.80 8.28 -8.76
C THR A 217 -0.28 8.95 -9.64
N LEU A 218 0.11 9.69 -10.68
CA LEU A 218 -0.83 10.31 -11.62
C LEU A 218 -1.69 9.28 -12.36
N ARG A 219 -1.11 8.12 -12.71
CA ARG A 219 -1.82 7.00 -13.32
C ARG A 219 -2.88 6.44 -12.37
N GLN A 220 -2.54 6.22 -11.10
CA GLN A 220 -3.49 5.73 -10.09
C GLN A 220 -4.63 6.73 -9.87
N CYS A 221 -4.33 8.02 -9.77
CA CYS A 221 -5.34 9.08 -9.71
C CYS A 221 -6.28 9.03 -10.93
N THR A 222 -5.72 8.90 -12.14
CA THR A 222 -6.51 8.83 -13.38
C THR A 222 -7.45 7.63 -13.37
N VAL A 223 -6.92 6.46 -13.05
CA VAL A 223 -7.67 5.19 -12.99
C VAL A 223 -8.81 5.27 -11.95
N ALA A 224 -8.54 5.85 -10.77
CA ALA A 224 -9.55 6.05 -9.74
C ALA A 224 -10.70 6.96 -10.22
N ILE A 225 -10.37 8.03 -10.95
CA ILE A 225 -11.37 8.96 -11.51
C ILE A 225 -12.17 8.30 -12.63
N GLU A 226 -11.52 7.57 -13.54
CA GLU A 226 -12.19 6.89 -14.66
C GLU A 226 -13.25 5.89 -14.17
N GLN A 227 -12.91 5.16 -13.11
CA GLN A 227 -13.75 4.10 -12.54
C GLN A 227 -14.80 4.62 -11.56
N ALA A 228 -14.72 5.89 -11.16
CA ALA A 228 -15.64 6.47 -10.21
C ALA A 228 -17.10 6.39 -10.74
N PRO A 229 -18.03 5.84 -9.94
CA PRO A 229 -19.44 5.76 -10.32
C PRO A 229 -20.01 7.17 -10.49
N GLU A 230 -20.91 7.33 -11.46
CA GLU A 230 -21.57 8.61 -11.75
C GLU A 230 -22.75 8.86 -10.83
N THR A 231 -22.46 8.83 -9.54
CA THR A 231 -23.39 9.05 -8.43
C THR A 231 -23.03 10.32 -7.67
N ASP A 232 -23.85 10.68 -6.70
CA ASP A 232 -23.74 11.84 -5.81
C ASP A 232 -22.46 11.85 -4.95
N THR A 233 -21.71 10.74 -4.92
CA THR A 233 -20.39 10.59 -4.30
C THR A 233 -19.21 10.89 -5.24
N LEU A 234 -19.45 11.09 -6.54
CA LEU A 234 -18.41 11.30 -7.55
C LEU A 234 -17.48 12.45 -7.21
N ILE A 235 -18.01 13.57 -6.69
CA ILE A 235 -17.19 14.72 -6.35
C ILE A 235 -16.25 14.46 -5.17
N THR A 236 -16.66 13.60 -4.24
CA THR A 236 -15.80 13.15 -3.12
C THR A 236 -14.65 12.30 -3.65
N VAL A 237 -14.93 11.37 -4.57
CA VAL A 237 -13.90 10.55 -5.23
C VAL A 237 -12.93 11.42 -6.03
N LEU A 238 -13.43 12.41 -6.78
CA LEU A 238 -12.58 13.38 -7.50
C LEU A 238 -11.67 14.15 -6.54
N ARG A 239 -12.22 14.62 -5.40
CA ARG A 239 -11.45 15.34 -4.38
C ARG A 239 -10.33 14.49 -3.80
N GLU A 240 -10.63 13.23 -3.45
CA GLU A 240 -9.66 12.29 -2.89
C GLU A 240 -8.58 11.92 -3.91
N ALA A 241 -8.97 11.62 -5.15
CA ALA A 241 -8.04 11.29 -6.22
C ALA A 241 -7.10 12.46 -6.57
N LEU A 242 -7.57 13.71 -6.41
CA LEU A 242 -6.76 14.91 -6.62
C LEU A 242 -5.92 15.31 -5.38
N SER A 243 -6.00 14.54 -4.29
CA SER A 243 -5.21 14.70 -3.06
C SER A 243 -4.42 13.42 -2.72
N PRO A 244 -3.54 12.95 -3.63
CA PRO A 244 -2.77 11.73 -3.38
C PRO A 244 -1.92 11.86 -2.12
N MET A 245 -1.72 10.74 -1.41
CA MET A 245 -0.96 10.68 -0.15
C MET A 245 -1.50 11.59 0.96
N GLY A 246 -2.74 12.06 0.86
CA GLY A 246 -3.32 13.01 1.81
C GLY A 246 -2.79 14.44 1.66
N ILE A 247 -2.10 14.75 0.54
CA ILE A 247 -1.63 16.11 0.26
C ILE A 247 -2.86 16.98 -0.06
N THR A 248 -3.10 17.97 0.79
CA THR A 248 -4.21 18.92 0.65
C THR A 248 -3.68 20.35 0.53
N PRO A 249 -4.42 21.25 -0.15
CA PRO A 249 -5.66 21.03 -0.90
C PRO A 249 -5.50 20.21 -2.21
N PRO A 250 -6.62 19.76 -2.82
CA PRO A 250 -6.59 19.06 -4.10
C PRO A 250 -5.79 19.82 -5.17
N GLY A 251 -5.00 19.10 -5.96
CA GLY A 251 -4.18 19.66 -7.03
C GLY A 251 -2.81 20.19 -6.60
N VAL A 252 -2.51 20.31 -5.29
CA VAL A 252 -1.19 20.80 -4.82
C VAL A 252 -0.05 19.88 -5.27
N TYR A 253 -0.23 18.57 -5.14
CA TYR A 253 0.75 17.61 -5.61
C TYR A 253 1.02 17.78 -7.11
N MET A 254 -0.04 17.91 -7.92
CA MET A 254 0.07 18.04 -9.37
C MET A 254 0.78 19.33 -9.76
N LYS A 255 0.51 20.45 -9.07
CA LYS A 255 1.23 21.71 -9.29
C LYS A 255 2.72 21.57 -9.03
N GLU A 256 3.10 20.90 -7.95
CA GLU A 256 4.51 20.70 -7.62
C GLU A 256 5.18 19.78 -8.64
N VAL A 257 4.53 18.69 -9.04
CA VAL A 257 5.00 17.81 -10.13
C VAL A 257 5.18 18.62 -11.42
N ILE A 258 4.21 19.48 -11.78
CA ILE A 258 4.32 20.35 -12.94
C ILE A 258 5.52 21.29 -12.79
N SER A 259 5.66 21.99 -11.66
CA SER A 259 6.72 22.96 -11.43
C SER A 259 8.12 22.35 -11.50
N VAL A 260 8.28 21.11 -11.05
CA VAL A 260 9.60 20.47 -10.90
C VAL A 260 9.93 19.50 -12.02
N MET A 261 8.94 18.85 -12.62
CA MET A 261 9.12 17.75 -13.58
C MET A 261 8.56 18.07 -14.99
N SER A 262 8.22 19.32 -15.28
CA SER A 262 7.70 19.81 -16.56
C SER A 262 8.48 19.36 -17.80
N GLY A 263 9.81 19.27 -17.69
CA GLY A 263 10.72 18.86 -18.76
C GLY A 263 10.58 17.38 -19.16
N ASN A 264 9.96 16.54 -18.33
CA ASN A 264 9.74 15.14 -18.64
C ASN A 264 8.43 14.95 -19.43
N ARG A 265 8.56 14.45 -20.67
CA ARG A 265 7.40 14.23 -21.56
C ARG A 265 6.38 13.25 -20.97
N GLU A 266 6.81 12.16 -20.37
CA GLU A 266 5.90 11.13 -19.83
C GLU A 266 5.09 11.67 -18.66
N VAL A 267 5.74 12.46 -17.78
CA VAL A 267 5.05 13.16 -16.68
C VAL A 267 4.02 14.15 -17.24
N ARG A 268 4.40 14.94 -18.25
CA ARG A 268 3.51 15.90 -18.90
C ARG A 268 2.30 15.23 -19.56
N ASP A 269 2.52 14.13 -20.27
CA ASP A 269 1.46 13.36 -20.92
C ASP A 269 0.51 12.73 -19.87
N ALA A 270 1.04 12.26 -18.74
CA ALA A 270 0.24 11.77 -17.62
C ALA A 270 -0.63 12.87 -16.96
N ILE A 271 -0.08 14.07 -16.75
CA ILE A 271 -0.85 15.21 -16.21
C ILE A 271 -1.95 15.64 -17.18
N LYS A 272 -1.66 15.70 -18.49
CA LYS A 272 -2.66 16.02 -19.52
C LYS A 272 -3.82 15.03 -19.49
N LEU A 273 -3.51 13.74 -19.44
CA LEU A 273 -4.51 12.68 -19.35
C LEU A 273 -5.36 12.81 -18.08
N LEU A 274 -4.72 13.01 -16.92
CA LEU A 274 -5.41 13.20 -15.64
C LEU A 274 -6.35 14.40 -15.69
N SER A 275 -5.87 15.54 -16.18
CA SER A 275 -6.65 16.77 -16.29
C SER A 275 -7.87 16.59 -17.19
N ALA A 276 -7.69 16.03 -18.39
CA ALA A 276 -8.79 15.76 -19.32
C ALA A 276 -9.84 14.79 -18.72
N THR A 277 -9.37 13.77 -18.01
CA THR A 277 -10.23 12.79 -17.34
C THR A 277 -11.04 13.42 -16.21
N ALA A 278 -10.38 14.20 -15.35
CA ALA A 278 -11.03 14.93 -14.26
C ALA A 278 -12.04 15.95 -14.80
N ARG A 279 -11.71 16.66 -15.88
CA ARG A 279 -12.63 17.59 -16.56
C ARG A 279 -13.88 16.89 -17.07
N LYS A 280 -13.71 15.74 -17.73
CA LYS A 280 -14.82 14.94 -18.23
C LYS A 280 -15.76 14.52 -17.10
N LYS A 281 -15.23 14.00 -15.98
CA LYS A 281 -16.05 13.61 -14.82
C LYS A 281 -16.66 14.81 -14.09
N LEU A 282 -15.98 15.96 -14.02
CA LEU A 282 -16.56 17.16 -13.44
C LEU A 282 -17.79 17.66 -14.23
N SER A 283 -17.78 17.54 -15.56
CA SER A 283 -18.95 17.86 -16.39
C SER A 283 -20.17 16.97 -16.10
N VAL A 284 -19.95 15.77 -15.55
CA VAL A 284 -21.04 14.90 -15.06
C VAL A 284 -21.60 15.46 -13.75
N CYS A 285 -20.73 15.87 -12.82
CA CYS A 285 -21.14 16.52 -11.57
C CYS A 285 -21.96 17.80 -11.82
N GLU A 286 -21.59 18.60 -12.82
CA GLU A 286 -22.33 19.81 -13.22
C GLU A 286 -23.77 19.47 -13.67
N LYS A 287 -23.95 18.41 -14.46
CA LYS A 287 -25.26 17.95 -14.93
C LYS A 287 -26.13 17.35 -13.83
N GLN A 288 -25.52 16.92 -12.72
CA GLN A 288 -26.19 16.33 -11.56
C GLN A 288 -26.45 17.38 -10.46
N ASP A 289 -26.27 18.67 -10.74
CA ASP A 289 -26.45 19.77 -9.79
C ASP A 289 -25.63 19.61 -8.49
N VAL A 290 -24.47 18.93 -8.56
CA VAL A 290 -23.59 18.71 -7.40
C VAL A 290 -23.04 20.03 -6.84
N LEU A 291 -22.99 21.09 -7.67
CA LEU A 291 -22.71 22.46 -7.25
C LEU A 291 -23.63 22.92 -6.10
N LEU A 292 -24.90 22.47 -6.08
CA LEU A 292 -25.87 22.86 -5.07
C LEU A 292 -25.81 21.97 -3.82
N SER A 293 -25.51 20.67 -4.00
CA SER A 293 -25.47 19.71 -2.89
C SER A 293 -24.13 19.69 -2.15
N GLN A 294 -23.01 19.91 -2.85
CA GLN A 294 -21.65 19.90 -2.29
C GLN A 294 -20.77 21.03 -2.87
N PRO A 295 -21.11 22.31 -2.64
CA PRO A 295 -20.45 23.46 -3.28
C PRO A 295 -18.96 23.56 -2.95
N GLU A 296 -18.55 23.24 -1.72
CA GLU A 296 -17.15 23.31 -1.29
C GLU A 296 -16.27 22.27 -2.01
N ASN A 297 -16.73 21.02 -2.05
CA ASN A 297 -16.01 19.95 -2.76
C ASN A 297 -15.90 20.27 -4.24
N TYR A 298 -16.99 20.76 -4.83
CA TYR A 298 -17.02 21.19 -6.22
C TYR A 298 -16.01 22.31 -6.50
N ALA A 299 -16.00 23.37 -5.68
CA ALA A 299 -15.08 24.49 -5.86
C ALA A 299 -13.61 24.08 -5.75
N LEU A 300 -13.26 23.21 -4.80
CA LEU A 300 -11.89 22.72 -4.63
C LEU A 300 -11.43 21.87 -5.83
N VAL A 301 -12.29 20.95 -6.30
CA VAL A 301 -11.98 20.10 -7.46
C VAL A 301 -11.90 20.94 -8.73
N LEU A 302 -12.84 21.86 -8.94
CA LEU A 302 -12.84 22.76 -10.09
C LEU A 302 -11.55 23.56 -10.13
N LYS A 303 -11.20 24.21 -9.00
CA LYS A 303 -9.96 24.97 -8.86
C LYS A 303 -8.73 24.13 -9.20
N ALA A 304 -8.61 22.93 -8.61
CA ALA A 304 -7.50 22.04 -8.84
C ALA A 304 -7.31 21.71 -10.33
N VAL A 305 -8.40 21.41 -11.04
CA VAL A 305 -8.34 21.07 -12.46
C VAL A 305 -8.00 22.28 -13.33
N THR A 306 -8.65 23.44 -13.10
CA THR A 306 -8.29 24.67 -13.84
C THR A 306 -6.86 25.10 -13.58
N ASP A 307 -6.38 24.95 -12.35
CA ASP A 307 -5.01 25.30 -12.01
C ASP A 307 -4.01 24.39 -12.77
N MET A 308 -4.30 23.08 -12.86
CA MET A 308 -3.50 22.15 -13.69
C MET A 308 -3.52 22.56 -15.16
N GLU A 309 -4.69 22.89 -15.71
CA GLU A 309 -4.84 23.32 -17.11
C GLU A 309 -4.06 24.62 -17.37
N CYS A 310 -4.16 25.62 -16.50
CA CYS A 310 -3.41 26.87 -16.61
C CYS A 310 -1.90 26.63 -16.56
N CYS A 311 -1.41 25.80 -15.63
CA CYS A 311 0.01 25.47 -15.55
C CYS A 311 0.49 24.72 -16.80
N LEU A 312 -0.32 23.83 -17.38
CA LEU A 312 0.01 23.14 -18.63
C LEU A 312 0.10 24.10 -19.84
N ILE A 313 -0.76 25.11 -19.89
CA ILE A 313 -0.78 26.13 -20.96
C ILE A 313 0.44 27.05 -20.85
N ALA A 314 0.74 27.55 -19.66
CA ALA A 314 1.91 28.43 -19.45
C ALA A 314 3.20 27.76 -19.94
N MET A 315 3.34 26.45 -19.73
CA MET A 315 4.50 25.69 -20.20
C MET A 315 4.57 25.48 -21.71
N THR A 316 3.43 25.49 -22.42
CA THR A 316 3.46 25.43 -23.89
C THR A 316 3.88 26.77 -24.49
N ASP A 317 3.57 27.88 -23.82
CA ASP A 317 3.92 29.22 -24.26
C ASP A 317 5.43 29.50 -24.04
N GLU A 318 5.97 29.11 -22.87
CA GLU A 318 7.42 29.23 -22.57
C GLU A 318 8.31 28.42 -23.53
N CYS A 319 7.84 27.25 -23.97
CA CYS A 319 8.58 26.40 -24.93
C CYS A 319 8.57 26.97 -26.37
N GLY A 320 7.65 27.91 -26.67
CA GLY A 320 7.57 28.61 -27.95
C GLY A 320 8.55 29.78 -28.06
N GLU A 321 8.88 30.43 -26.94
CA GLU A 321 9.77 31.59 -26.90
C GLU A 321 11.28 31.21 -26.90
N GLU A 322 11.64 30.00 -26.48
CA GLU A 322 13.04 29.51 -26.52
C GLU A 322 13.49 28.98 -27.90
N CYS A 323 12.61 29.02 -28.92
CA CYS A 323 12.88 28.55 -30.28
C CYS A 323 12.87 29.66 -31.35
N GLU A 324 12.84 30.94 -30.96
CA GLU A 324 13.05 32.09 -31.87
C GLU A 324 14.42 32.76 -31.70
#